data_AF-A0A7Y2UB11-F1
#
_entry.id   AF-A0A7Y2UB11-F1
#
_cell.length_a   1.000
_cell.length_b   1.000
_cell.length_c   1.000
_cell.angle_alpha   90.00
_cell.angle_beta   90.00
_cell.angle_gamma   90.00
#
_symmetry.space_group_name_H-M   'P 1'
#
loop_
_entity.id
_entity.type
_entity.pdbx_description
1 polymer ?
#
loop_
_entity_poly.entity_id
_entity_poly.type
_entity_poly.pdbx_seq_one_letter_code
_entity_poly.pdbx_strand_id
1 'polypeptide(L)'
;GNVASFITTLPGLVNDYVTIESIIAGQALNYVRSLDGSTLNLSSVLNDFNFQQGFFEIHITRVPPGGAAEIQVTLPQGATPNAYFMYGPEPGNALDHWYQFDYNGTTGAVINGNVVTLHFVDGQRGDADLTANGIIADPGGPATAITNANLTAGGGGGGCSVANQHVPGSRAGAWMLLLLGLVLHRMCRR
;
A
#
# COMPACT_ATOMS: atom_id res chain seq x y z
N GLY A 1 16.47 17.38 -16.36
CA GLY A 1 17.24 18.23 -15.42
C GLY A 1 17.83 17.34 -14.35
N ASN A 2 18.63 17.83 -13.40
CA ASN A 2 19.02 16.99 -12.25
C ASN A 2 17.97 17.01 -11.13
N VAL A 3 17.02 17.95 -11.16
CA VAL A 3 15.91 18.05 -10.20
C VAL A 3 14.59 18.10 -10.97
N ALA A 4 13.57 17.44 -10.42
CA ALA A 4 12.17 17.54 -10.85
C ALA A 4 11.27 17.66 -9.61
N SER A 5 10.22 18.48 -9.70
CA SER A 5 9.18 18.58 -8.67
C SER A 5 7.82 18.55 -9.34
N PHE A 6 6.89 17.78 -8.79
CA PHE A 6 5.55 17.60 -9.33
C PHE A 6 4.54 17.33 -8.23
N ILE A 7 3.27 17.59 -8.53
CA ILE A 7 2.16 17.37 -7.61
C ILE A 7 1.62 15.95 -7.81
N THR A 8 1.38 15.25 -6.72
CA THR A 8 0.69 13.95 -6.74
C THR A 8 -0.82 14.18 -6.84
N THR A 9 -1.34 14.43 -8.04
CA THR A 9 -2.75 14.85 -8.26
C THR A 9 -3.77 13.70 -8.29
N LEU A 10 -3.48 12.54 -7.70
CA LEU A 10 -4.45 11.45 -7.71
C LEU A 10 -5.63 11.77 -6.77
N PRO A 11 -6.88 11.47 -7.16
CA PRO A 11 -8.05 11.69 -6.32
C PRO A 11 -7.89 10.97 -4.96
N GLY A 12 -7.95 11.73 -3.86
CA GLY A 12 -7.79 11.19 -2.51
C GLY A 12 -6.36 11.24 -1.95
N LEU A 13 -5.38 11.68 -2.74
CA LEU A 13 -4.05 12.04 -2.24
C LEU A 13 -4.00 13.50 -1.81
N VAL A 14 -3.05 13.83 -0.92
CA VAL A 14 -2.77 15.21 -0.54
C VAL A 14 -2.17 15.92 -1.74
N ASN A 15 -2.68 17.10 -2.12
CA ASN A 15 -2.09 17.96 -3.15
C ASN A 15 -0.78 18.55 -2.63
N ASP A 16 0.27 17.73 -2.57
CA ASP A 16 1.59 18.13 -2.12
C ASP A 16 2.65 17.79 -3.16
N TYR A 17 3.78 18.46 -3.01
CA TYR A 17 4.92 18.33 -3.90
C TYR A 17 5.83 17.18 -3.46
N VAL A 18 6.16 16.33 -4.42
CA VAL A 18 7.33 15.45 -4.33
C VAL A 18 8.47 16.10 -5.10
N THR A 19 9.66 16.12 -4.51
CA THR A 19 10.88 16.62 -5.17
C THR A 19 11.85 15.47 -5.34
N ILE A 20 12.36 15.29 -6.55
CA ILE A 20 13.30 14.23 -6.89
C ILE A 20 14.56 14.88 -7.43
N GLU A 21 15.71 14.48 -6.89
CA GLU A 21 17.02 14.98 -7.25
C GLU A 21 17.96 13.83 -7.59
N SER A 22 18.66 13.91 -8.72
CA SER A 22 19.80 13.06 -9.02
C SER A 22 21.04 13.56 -8.28
N ILE A 23 21.65 12.66 -7.50
CA ILE A 23 22.77 12.97 -6.62
C ILE A 23 24.11 12.88 -7.34
N ILE A 24 24.22 11.97 -8.31
CA ILE A 24 25.47 11.77 -9.06
C ILE A 24 25.61 12.82 -10.17
N ALA A 25 26.68 13.61 -10.10
CA ALA A 25 26.97 14.65 -11.08
C ALA A 25 27.07 14.10 -12.51
N GLY A 26 26.40 14.77 -13.45
CA GLY A 26 26.38 14.41 -14.87
C GLY A 26 25.20 13.52 -15.28
N GLN A 27 24.52 12.88 -14.32
CA GLN A 27 23.26 12.17 -14.56
C GLN A 27 22.09 13.15 -14.66
N ALA A 28 21.00 12.73 -15.30
CA ALA A 28 19.83 13.56 -15.51
C ALA A 28 18.53 12.77 -15.33
N LEU A 29 17.56 13.41 -14.67
CA LEU A 29 16.18 12.95 -14.59
C LEU A 29 15.42 13.39 -15.84
N ASN A 30 14.80 12.42 -16.49
CA ASN A 30 13.86 12.57 -17.59
C ASN A 30 12.56 11.80 -17.28
N TYR A 31 11.49 12.11 -18.01
CA TYR A 31 10.21 11.41 -17.92
C TYR A 31 9.59 11.32 -16.51
N VAL A 32 9.93 12.24 -15.61
CA VAL A 32 9.41 12.28 -14.24
C VAL A 32 7.90 12.57 -14.25
N ARG A 33 7.10 11.58 -13.89
CA ARG A 33 5.63 11.70 -13.84
C ARG A 33 5.02 10.87 -12.72
N SER A 34 3.86 11.31 -12.23
CA SER A 34 2.99 10.49 -11.38
C SER A 34 2.34 9.37 -12.21
N LEU A 35 2.23 8.18 -11.62
CA LEU A 35 1.49 7.05 -12.17
C LEU A 35 0.19 6.86 -11.38
N ASP A 36 -0.90 6.56 -12.09
CA ASP A 36 -2.14 6.16 -11.45
C ASP A 36 -2.07 4.69 -11.05
N GLY A 37 -2.12 4.42 -9.74
CA GLY A 37 -2.12 3.06 -9.19
C GLY A 37 -3.24 2.17 -9.73
N SER A 38 -4.34 2.75 -10.22
CA SER A 38 -5.44 2.01 -10.85
C SER A 38 -5.00 1.24 -12.12
N THR A 39 -3.91 1.67 -12.75
CA THR A 39 -3.36 1.07 -13.97
C THR A 39 -2.33 -0.05 -13.69
N LEU A 40 -1.92 -0.23 -12.43
CA LEU A 40 -0.77 -1.07 -12.07
C LEU A 40 -1.16 -2.46 -11.52
N ASN A 41 -2.42 -2.90 -11.72
CA ASN A 41 -2.96 -4.17 -11.22
C ASN A 41 -2.50 -4.48 -9.79
N LEU A 42 -2.96 -3.68 -8.82
CA LEU A 42 -2.53 -3.78 -7.42
C LEU A 42 -2.68 -5.22 -6.89
N SER A 43 -1.54 -5.88 -6.69
CA SER A 43 -1.42 -7.22 -6.13
C SER A 43 -1.84 -7.23 -4.65
N SER A 44 -2.19 -8.40 -4.11
CA SER A 44 -2.45 -8.57 -2.68
C SER A 44 -1.28 -8.13 -1.78
N VAL A 45 -0.06 -8.12 -2.33
CA VAL A 45 1.16 -7.62 -1.67
C VAL A 45 1.01 -6.16 -1.22
N LEU A 46 0.21 -5.35 -1.92
CA LEU A 46 0.05 -3.93 -1.64
C LEU A 46 -1.09 -3.63 -0.66
N ASN A 47 -1.94 -4.62 -0.34
CA ASN A 47 -3.13 -4.40 0.51
C ASN A 47 -2.79 -4.06 1.96
N ASP A 48 -1.59 -4.43 2.43
CA ASP A 48 -1.11 -4.13 3.77
C ASP A 48 -0.37 -2.77 3.83
N PHE A 49 -0.43 -1.96 2.77
CA PHE A 49 0.30 -0.71 2.65
C PHE A 49 -0.57 0.43 2.13
N ASN A 50 -0.27 1.64 2.59
CA ASN A 50 -0.88 2.87 2.10
C ASN A 50 0.15 3.66 1.27
N PHE A 51 -0.22 3.96 0.02
CA PHE A 51 0.60 4.70 -0.95
C PHE A 51 0.11 6.16 -1.03
N GLN A 52 0.23 6.91 0.07
CA GLN A 52 -0.31 8.27 0.18
C GLN A 52 0.32 9.28 -0.78
N GLN A 53 1.49 8.97 -1.35
CA GLN A 53 2.16 9.78 -2.37
C GLN A 53 2.02 9.16 -3.78
N GLY A 54 1.28 8.07 -3.90
CA GLY A 54 1.10 7.34 -5.15
C GLY A 54 2.40 6.72 -5.67
N PHE A 55 2.40 6.46 -6.96
CA PHE A 55 3.54 5.93 -7.69
C PHE A 55 4.05 6.97 -8.67
N PHE A 56 5.29 6.81 -9.09
CA PHE A 56 5.93 7.66 -10.08
C PHE A 56 6.84 6.83 -10.97
N GLU A 57 7.10 7.38 -12.15
CA GLU A 57 8.07 6.84 -13.10
C GLU A 57 9.11 7.93 -13.37
N ILE A 58 10.37 7.56 -13.23
CA ILE A 58 11.54 8.40 -13.49
C ILE A 58 12.46 7.61 -14.41
N HIS A 59 13.02 8.31 -15.39
CA HIS A 59 14.13 7.80 -16.17
C HIS A 59 15.39 8.52 -15.76
N ILE A 60 16.32 7.80 -15.14
CA ILE A 60 17.66 8.32 -14.86
C ILE A 60 18.51 8.03 -16.09
N THR A 61 19.01 9.07 -16.73
CA THR A 61 19.78 8.97 -17.98
C THR A 61 21.20 9.45 -17.79
N ARG A 62 22.06 9.11 -18.77
CA ARG A 62 23.51 9.39 -18.73
C ARG A 62 24.20 8.65 -17.58
N VAL A 63 23.63 7.51 -17.19
CA VAL A 63 24.31 6.54 -16.34
C VAL A 63 25.34 5.83 -17.25
N PRO A 64 26.60 5.64 -16.83
CA PRO A 64 27.49 4.74 -17.54
C PRO A 64 26.83 3.35 -17.63
N PRO A 65 26.85 2.64 -18.77
CA PRO A 65 26.26 1.31 -18.85
C PRO A 65 26.78 0.36 -17.76
N GLY A 66 25.89 -0.21 -16.95
CA GLY A 66 26.25 -1.03 -15.78
C GLY A 66 26.73 -0.24 -14.56
N GLY A 67 26.63 1.08 -14.61
CA GLY A 67 27.10 2.02 -13.58
C GLY A 67 26.04 2.31 -12.52
N ALA A 68 26.49 2.92 -11.42
CA ALA A 68 25.60 3.30 -10.32
C ALA A 68 24.82 4.58 -10.64
N ALA A 69 23.60 4.66 -10.11
CA ALA A 69 22.80 5.87 -10.02
C ALA A 69 22.27 6.04 -8.59
N GLU A 70 22.10 7.29 -8.18
CA GLU A 70 21.51 7.62 -6.90
C GLU A 70 20.58 8.81 -7.05
N ILE A 71 19.37 8.68 -6.52
CA ILE A 71 18.40 9.78 -6.45
C ILE A 71 17.86 9.93 -5.03
N GLN A 72 17.50 11.16 -4.69
CA GLN A 72 16.81 11.49 -3.45
C GLN A 72 15.39 11.92 -3.77
N VAL A 73 14.41 11.23 -3.18
CA VAL A 73 12.99 11.56 -3.20
C VAL A 73 12.64 12.23 -1.88
N THR A 74 12.37 13.52 -1.93
CA THR A 74 11.88 14.30 -0.78
C THR A 74 10.37 14.37 -0.84
N LEU A 75 9.72 13.72 0.12
CA LEU A 75 8.28 13.68 0.30
C LEU A 75 7.78 14.89 1.10
N PRO A 76 6.46 15.15 1.08
CA PRO A 76 5.87 16.25 1.83
C PRO A 76 6.17 16.17 3.32
N GLN A 77 6.18 17.33 3.99
CA GLN A 77 6.41 17.37 5.44
C GLN A 77 5.34 16.55 6.17
N GLY A 78 5.77 15.69 7.10
CA GLY A 78 4.87 14.80 7.85
C GLY A 78 4.61 13.44 7.17
N ALA A 79 5.06 13.24 5.93
CA ALA A 79 5.11 11.91 5.33
C ALA A 79 6.04 11.00 6.15
N THR A 80 5.57 9.79 6.45
CA THR A 80 6.29 8.79 7.26
C THR A 80 6.30 7.44 6.55
N PRO A 81 6.87 7.35 5.35
CA PRO A 81 7.04 6.06 4.70
C PRO A 81 7.94 5.16 5.55
N ASN A 82 7.68 3.87 5.51
CA ASN A 82 8.55 2.85 6.11
C ASN A 82 8.86 1.71 5.14
N ALA A 83 8.35 1.80 3.91
CA ALA A 83 8.66 0.91 2.81
C ALA A 83 8.71 1.70 1.50
N TYR A 84 9.36 1.12 0.51
CA TYR A 84 9.38 1.61 -0.86
C TYR A 84 9.17 0.42 -1.79
N PHE A 85 8.28 0.56 -2.76
CA PHE A 85 7.95 -0.50 -3.70
C PHE A 85 8.33 -0.11 -5.11
N MET A 86 8.77 -1.11 -5.87
CA MET A 86 9.06 -1.01 -7.30
C MET A 86 8.17 -2.00 -8.04
N TYR A 87 7.82 -1.65 -9.27
CA TYR A 87 7.12 -2.51 -10.22
C TYR A 87 8.06 -2.86 -11.37
N GLY A 88 8.12 -4.13 -11.75
CA GLY A 88 8.91 -4.59 -12.88
C GLY A 88 9.55 -5.94 -12.63
N PRO A 89 10.48 -6.36 -13.48
CA PRO A 89 11.21 -7.61 -13.30
C PRO A 89 12.31 -7.46 -12.23
N GLU A 90 12.73 -8.60 -11.68
CA GLU A 90 13.92 -8.73 -10.84
C GLU A 90 14.86 -9.80 -11.44
N PRO A 91 16.17 -9.76 -11.16
CA PRO A 91 17.06 -10.87 -11.51
C PRO A 91 16.51 -12.21 -10.99
N GLY A 92 16.18 -13.12 -11.90
CA GLY A 92 15.56 -14.42 -11.57
C GLY A 92 14.02 -14.46 -11.66
N ASN A 93 13.35 -13.32 -11.79
CA ASN A 93 11.93 -13.22 -12.09
C ASN A 93 11.67 -12.16 -13.17
N ALA A 94 11.59 -12.60 -14.43
CA ALA A 94 11.43 -11.73 -15.59
C ALA A 94 10.00 -11.23 -15.82
N LEU A 95 9.02 -11.66 -15.01
CA LEU A 95 7.66 -11.13 -15.09
C LEU A 95 7.55 -9.88 -14.24
N ASP A 96 6.83 -8.89 -14.74
CA ASP A 96 6.55 -7.69 -13.96
C ASP A 96 5.74 -8.04 -12.70
N HIS A 97 6.22 -7.58 -11.57
CA HIS A 97 5.56 -7.74 -10.29
C HIS A 97 5.95 -6.60 -9.34
N TRP A 98 5.19 -6.48 -8.26
CA TRP A 98 5.53 -5.58 -7.17
C TRP A 98 6.48 -6.27 -6.19
N TYR A 99 7.54 -5.58 -5.80
CA TYR A 99 8.48 -6.03 -4.79
C TYR A 99 8.93 -4.86 -3.92
N GLN A 100 9.26 -5.18 -2.66
CA GLN A 100 9.83 -4.20 -1.75
C GLN A 100 11.28 -3.92 -2.14
N PHE A 101 11.61 -2.65 -2.30
CA PHE A 101 12.91 -2.22 -2.78
C PHE A 101 13.87 -1.93 -1.63
N ASP A 102 14.02 -2.82 -0.66
CA ASP A 102 14.95 -2.60 0.46
C ASP A 102 16.41 -2.58 -0.01
N TYR A 103 17.24 -1.74 0.62
CA TYR A 103 18.66 -1.66 0.35
C TYR A 103 19.40 -2.94 0.76
N ASN A 104 20.03 -3.59 -0.23
CA ASN A 104 20.75 -4.85 -0.04
C ASN A 104 22.28 -4.68 0.00
N GLY A 105 22.79 -3.44 0.08
CA GLY A 105 24.21 -3.12 -0.03
C GLY A 105 24.68 -2.77 -1.44
N THR A 106 23.82 -2.93 -2.46
CA THR A 106 24.10 -2.53 -3.85
C THR A 106 22.96 -1.69 -4.43
N THR A 107 21.74 -2.22 -4.45
CA THR A 107 20.53 -1.50 -4.88
C THR A 107 19.47 -1.48 -3.78
N GLY A 108 18.57 -0.52 -3.85
CA GLY A 108 17.43 -0.40 -2.95
C GLY A 108 17.29 0.98 -2.32
N ALA A 109 16.28 1.10 -1.46
CA ALA A 109 15.85 2.30 -0.80
C ALA A 109 16.37 2.37 0.64
N VAL A 110 16.85 3.55 1.02
CA VAL A 110 17.17 3.93 2.39
C VAL A 110 16.22 5.06 2.79
N ILE A 111 15.41 4.84 3.81
CA ILE A 111 14.36 5.77 4.22
C ILE A 111 14.77 6.47 5.51
N ASN A 112 14.86 7.80 5.47
CA ASN A 112 15.21 8.68 6.59
C ASN A 112 14.13 9.76 6.77
N GLY A 113 13.07 9.42 7.51
CA GLY A 113 11.92 10.30 7.67
C GLY A 113 11.16 10.48 6.35
N ASN A 114 10.97 11.74 5.91
CA ASN A 114 10.32 12.06 4.64
C ASN A 114 11.29 12.06 3.44
N VAL A 115 12.55 11.67 3.64
CA VAL A 115 13.56 11.58 2.58
C VAL A 115 13.87 10.13 2.29
N VAL A 116 13.71 9.72 1.03
CA VAL A 116 14.06 8.38 0.54
C VAL A 116 15.23 8.49 -0.42
N THR A 117 16.34 7.84 -0.12
CA THR A 117 17.47 7.69 -1.04
C THR A 117 17.33 6.37 -1.77
N LEU A 118 17.31 6.40 -3.10
CA LEU A 118 17.25 5.20 -3.94
C LEU A 118 18.60 4.99 -4.60
N HIS A 119 19.15 3.79 -4.40
CA HIS A 119 20.39 3.33 -5.02
C HIS A 119 20.07 2.34 -6.13
N PHE A 120 20.64 2.59 -7.31
CA PHE A 120 20.46 1.74 -8.49
C PHE A 120 21.80 1.40 -9.14
N VAL A 121 21.77 0.33 -9.94
CA VAL A 121 22.81 0.00 -10.92
C VAL A 121 22.09 -0.31 -12.23
N ASP A 122 22.51 0.34 -13.30
CA ASP A 122 21.96 0.16 -14.65
C ASP A 122 22.07 -1.31 -15.10
N GLY A 123 20.94 -1.90 -15.48
CA GLY A 123 20.80 -3.32 -15.76
C GLY A 123 20.65 -4.26 -14.56
N GLN A 124 20.32 -3.75 -13.37
CA GLN A 124 20.06 -4.58 -12.17
C GLN A 124 18.66 -4.36 -11.58
N ARG A 125 18.37 -5.01 -10.44
CA ARG A 125 17.13 -4.81 -9.67
C ARG A 125 16.87 -3.32 -9.44
N GLY A 126 15.66 -2.90 -9.76
CA GLY A 126 15.25 -1.49 -9.76
C GLY A 126 15.28 -0.84 -11.15
N ASP A 127 15.84 -1.52 -12.15
CA ASP A 127 15.83 -1.12 -13.56
C ASP A 127 14.86 -2.00 -14.36
N ALA A 128 13.79 -1.41 -14.87
CA ALA A 128 12.63 -2.15 -15.38
C ALA A 128 12.90 -3.01 -16.63
N ASP A 129 14.03 -2.84 -17.32
CA ASP A 129 14.40 -3.68 -18.47
C ASP A 129 15.58 -4.63 -18.20
N LEU A 130 16.19 -4.55 -17.01
CA LEU A 130 17.37 -5.31 -16.59
C LEU A 130 18.55 -5.27 -17.60
N THR A 131 18.63 -4.22 -18.41
CA THR A 131 19.64 -4.05 -19.45
C THR A 131 20.54 -2.87 -19.16
N ALA A 132 21.86 -3.09 -19.17
CA ALA A 132 22.83 -2.02 -19.03
C ALA A 132 22.90 -1.13 -20.29
N ASN A 133 22.02 -0.13 -20.39
CA ASN A 133 21.88 0.75 -21.56
C ASN A 133 22.09 2.25 -21.24
N GLY A 134 22.40 2.57 -19.99
CA GLY A 134 22.61 3.94 -19.48
C GLY A 134 21.32 4.71 -19.17
N ILE A 135 20.20 4.00 -19.11
CA ILE A 135 18.87 4.49 -18.77
C ILE A 135 18.26 3.55 -17.75
N ILE A 136 18.00 4.06 -16.55
CA ILE A 136 17.28 3.33 -15.50
C ILE A 136 15.84 3.81 -15.49
N ALA A 137 14.89 2.89 -15.70
CA ALA A 137 13.46 3.16 -15.58
C ALA A 137 12.89 2.58 -14.27
N ASP A 138 12.29 3.43 -13.41
CA ASP A 138 12.04 3.08 -12.00
C ASP A 138 10.57 3.17 -11.51
N PRO A 139 9.57 2.60 -12.19
CA PRO A 139 8.18 2.75 -11.75
C PRO A 139 7.99 2.21 -10.32
N GLY A 140 7.65 3.09 -9.39
CA GLY A 140 7.66 2.77 -7.96
C GLY A 140 7.11 3.88 -7.07
N GLY A 141 7.09 3.65 -5.76
CA GLY A 141 6.56 4.63 -4.82
C GLY A 141 6.75 4.26 -3.34
N PRO A 142 6.78 5.29 -2.46
CA PRO A 142 6.85 5.10 -1.03
C PRO A 142 5.53 4.60 -0.45
N ALA A 143 5.63 3.86 0.65
CA ALA A 143 4.48 3.32 1.33
C ALA A 143 4.63 3.36 2.85
N THR A 144 3.50 3.35 3.53
CA THR A 144 3.43 3.15 4.98
C THR A 144 2.63 1.88 5.26
N ALA A 145 3.22 0.95 6.02
CA ALA A 145 2.52 -0.25 6.45
C ALA A 145 1.24 0.09 7.23
N ILE A 146 0.13 -0.53 6.84
CA ILE A 146 -1.13 -0.46 7.56
C ILE A 146 -0.99 -1.36 8.78
N THR A 147 -0.68 -0.77 9.93
CA THR A 147 -0.79 -1.50 11.19
C THR A 147 -2.27 -1.72 11.48
N ASN A 148 -2.72 -2.97 11.35
CA ASN A 148 -4.02 -3.39 11.87
C ASN A 148 -3.96 -3.40 13.41
N ALA A 149 -3.88 -2.22 14.02
CA ALA A 149 -3.81 -2.01 15.47
C ALA A 149 -5.12 -2.38 16.21
N ASN A 150 -6.01 -3.13 15.57
CA ASN A 150 -7.27 -3.61 16.15
C ASN A 150 -7.35 -5.15 16.27
N LEU A 151 -6.21 -5.84 16.26
CA LEU A 151 -6.07 -7.14 16.93
C LEU A 151 -5.26 -6.91 18.19
N THR A 152 -5.95 -6.46 19.22
CA THR A 152 -5.40 -6.13 20.53
C THR A 152 -4.57 -7.30 21.04
N ALA A 153 -3.30 -7.02 21.32
CA ALA A 153 -2.49 -7.84 22.21
C ALA A 153 -3.15 -7.84 23.60
N GLY A 154 -4.01 -8.83 23.83
CA GLY A 154 -4.43 -9.28 25.15
C GLY A 154 -3.81 -10.65 25.36
N GLY A 155 -2.70 -10.71 26.09
CA GLY A 155 -2.12 -11.98 26.50
C GLY A 155 -3.08 -12.79 27.37
N GLY A 156 -2.96 -14.12 27.29
CA GLY A 156 -3.39 -15.02 28.36
C GLY A 156 -4.48 -16.02 27.96
N GLY A 157 -4.05 -17.25 27.70
CA GLY A 157 -4.68 -18.44 28.30
C GLY A 157 -5.98 -18.97 27.69
N GLY A 158 -5.84 -20.12 27.01
CA GLY A 158 -6.73 -21.26 27.23
C GLY A 158 -8.03 -21.33 26.43
N GLY A 159 -8.22 -22.47 25.77
CA GLY A 159 -9.55 -23.04 25.54
C GLY A 159 -9.99 -23.13 24.09
N CYS A 160 -9.58 -24.21 23.41
CA CYS A 160 -10.49 -24.85 22.47
C CYS A 160 -11.69 -25.36 23.28
N SER A 161 -12.86 -24.74 23.15
CA SER A 161 -14.11 -25.38 23.50
C SER A 161 -15.21 -24.93 22.55
N VAL A 162 -15.64 -25.86 21.71
CA VAL A 162 -16.95 -25.83 21.05
C VAL A 162 -18.00 -25.89 22.16
N ALA A 163 -18.47 -24.75 22.63
CA ALA A 163 -19.52 -24.65 23.63
C ALA A 163 -20.86 -24.38 22.92
N ASN A 164 -21.64 -25.46 22.85
CA ASN A 164 -23.08 -25.51 22.63
C ASN A 164 -23.78 -24.35 23.37
N GLN A 165 -24.46 -23.47 22.62
CA GLN A 165 -25.20 -22.35 23.19
C GLN A 165 -26.41 -22.90 23.98
N HIS A 166 -26.24 -23.02 25.30
CA HIS A 166 -27.35 -23.19 26.23
C HIS A 166 -27.94 -21.81 26.54
N VAL A 167 -29.14 -21.55 26.05
CA VAL A 167 -29.82 -20.24 26.16
C VAL A 167 -30.31 -20.02 27.60
N PRO A 168 -29.84 -19.00 28.35
CA PRO A 168 -30.42 -18.65 29.64
C PRO A 168 -31.55 -17.63 29.43
N GLY A 169 -32.73 -17.98 29.93
CA GLY A 169 -33.97 -17.25 29.71
C GLY A 169 -33.99 -15.80 30.21
N SER A 170 -34.43 -14.90 29.33
CA SER A 170 -35.08 -13.65 29.69
C SER A 170 -36.57 -13.92 29.94
N ARG A 171 -37.01 -13.60 31.15
CA ARG A 171 -38.39 -13.76 31.63
C ARG A 171 -39.26 -12.60 31.16
N ALA A 172 -40.56 -12.89 31.06
CA ALA A 172 -41.70 -11.98 31.09
C ALA A 172 -42.15 -11.35 29.75
N GLY A 173 -43.30 -11.81 29.27
CA GLY A 173 -44.03 -11.24 28.14
C GLY A 173 -45.23 -12.10 27.73
N ALA A 174 -46.18 -12.29 28.66
CA ALA A 174 -47.42 -12.99 28.39
C ALA A 174 -48.30 -12.20 27.41
N TRP A 175 -48.47 -12.68 26.18
CA TRP A 175 -49.56 -12.28 25.28
C TRP A 175 -50.05 -13.49 24.50
N MET A 176 -51.02 -14.15 25.12
CA MET A 176 -51.80 -15.27 24.63
C MET A 176 -52.65 -14.84 23.43
N LEU A 177 -52.49 -15.51 22.29
CA LEU A 177 -53.36 -15.41 21.12
C LEU A 177 -54.79 -15.83 21.48
N LEU A 178 -55.75 -14.92 21.35
CA LEU A 178 -57.17 -15.23 21.47
C LEU A 178 -58.00 -14.30 20.59
N LEU A 179 -58.20 -14.70 19.32
CA LEU A 179 -59.27 -14.16 18.47
C LEU A 179 -59.82 -15.25 17.53
N LEU A 180 -60.82 -15.96 18.03
CA LEU A 180 -61.93 -16.60 17.31
C LEU A 180 -62.82 -17.14 18.44
N GLY A 181 -64.08 -16.79 18.64
CA GLY A 181 -65.08 -16.15 17.81
C GLY A 181 -66.43 -16.73 18.26
N LEU A 182 -67.40 -15.86 18.53
CA LEU A 182 -68.84 -16.11 18.70
C LEU A 182 -69.42 -16.55 20.06
N VAL A 183 -69.81 -15.52 20.82
CA VAL A 183 -71.19 -15.21 21.26
C VAL A 183 -72.05 -16.36 21.80
N LEU A 184 -72.19 -16.36 23.13
CA LEU A 184 -73.37 -16.84 23.86
C LEU A 184 -74.56 -15.87 23.71
N HIS A 185 -75.73 -16.39 23.35
CA HIS A 185 -77.03 -15.92 23.85
C HIS A 185 -77.66 -17.14 24.55
N ARG A 186 -77.68 -17.20 25.89
CA ARG A 186 -78.79 -16.75 26.78
C ARG A 186 -80.15 -17.06 26.13
N MET A 187 -81.05 -17.84 26.73
CA MET A 187 -81.87 -17.50 27.91
C MET A 187 -82.63 -18.78 28.31
N CYS A 188 -82.57 -19.19 29.58
CA CYS A 188 -83.58 -18.96 30.62
C CYS A 188 -84.79 -19.92 30.59
N ARG A 189 -84.95 -20.59 31.74
CA ARG A 189 -86.05 -21.49 32.14
C ARG A 189 -87.40 -20.76 32.16
N ARG A 190 -88.43 -21.36 31.58
CA ARG A 190 -89.59 -22.02 32.24
C ARG A 190 -90.62 -22.40 31.19
#